data_AF-A0A7J3D6U7-F1
#
_entry.id   AF-A0A7J3D6U7-F1
#
_cell.length_a   1.000
_cell.length_b   1.000
_cell.length_c   1.000
_cell.angle_alpha   90.00
_cell.angle_beta   90.00
_cell.angle_gamma   90.00
#
_symmetry.space_group_name_H-M   'P 1'
#
loop_
_entity.id
_entity.type
_entity.pdbx_description
1 polymer ?
#
loop_
_entity_poly.entity_id
_entity_poly.type
_entity_poly.pdbx_seq_one_letter_code
_entity_poly.pdbx_strand_id
1 'polypeptide(L)'
;MQLKAYFPGAIYPTISITGNKCLLNCSYCRGRYLDGMVSAVTPELLYQAAKSLKKKAAKGILVSGGFDKDGVLPIRPFLPTIKRIKEELGLLVSVHPGLVDREMACLLRESKIDIVDFQLVVDPIVIKEMQGLERGPLGYMESLDALMKYGPPYIAPHIPIGFRDGD
;
A
#
# COMPACT_ATOMS: atom_id res chain seq x y z
N MET A 1 -10.36 -28.38 5.85
CA MET A 1 -9.61 -27.13 5.59
C MET A 1 -9.98 -26.14 6.69
N GLN A 2 -9.02 -25.71 7.53
CA GLN A 2 -9.28 -24.68 8.54
C GLN A 2 -8.97 -23.31 7.95
N LEU A 3 -9.97 -22.45 7.87
CA LEU A 3 -9.78 -21.03 7.55
C LEU A 3 -9.12 -20.36 8.76
N LYS A 4 -7.91 -19.82 8.58
CA LYS A 4 -7.26 -18.98 9.58
C LYS A 4 -7.55 -17.52 9.24
N ALA A 5 -8.28 -16.84 10.12
CA ALA A 5 -8.50 -15.40 10.02
C ALA A 5 -7.51 -14.67 10.94
N TYR A 6 -6.92 -13.59 10.42
CA TYR A 6 -5.99 -12.74 11.16
C TYR A 6 -6.58 -11.33 11.21
N PHE A 7 -6.68 -10.77 12.41
CA PHE A 7 -7.13 -9.39 12.60
C PHE A 7 -5.91 -8.48 12.70
N PRO A 8 -5.84 -7.38 11.92
CA PRO A 8 -4.77 -6.41 12.03
C PRO A 8 -4.67 -5.89 13.48
N GLY A 9 -3.56 -6.20 14.15
CA GLY A 9 -3.33 -5.85 15.55
C GLY A 9 -2.50 -4.57 15.71
N ALA A 10 -2.50 -4.02 16.93
CA ALA A 10 -1.76 -2.80 17.28
C ALA A 10 -0.23 -2.89 17.06
N ILE A 11 0.32 -4.08 16.83
CA ILE A 11 1.74 -4.33 16.59
C ILE A 11 2.21 -3.99 15.16
N TYR A 12 1.27 -3.84 14.23
CA TYR A 12 1.53 -3.51 12.82
C TYR A 12 0.57 -2.42 12.32
N PRO A 13 0.67 -1.20 12.86
CA PRO A 13 -0.21 -0.08 12.50
C PRO A 13 -0.02 0.39 11.05
N THR A 14 -1.10 0.92 10.49
CA THR A 14 -1.15 1.48 9.14
C THR A 14 -0.98 3.00 9.17
N ILE A 15 -0.15 3.54 8.29
CA ILE A 15 0.10 4.97 8.12
C ILE A 15 -0.36 5.40 6.73
N SER A 16 -1.18 6.45 6.67
CA SER A 16 -1.58 7.07 5.40
C SER A 16 -0.70 8.28 5.08
N ILE A 17 0.01 8.23 3.95
CA ILE A 17 0.84 9.34 3.45
C ILE A 17 0.05 10.43 2.72
N THR A 18 -1.27 10.24 2.55
CA THR A 18 -2.16 11.25 1.97
C THR A 18 -3.26 11.69 2.95
N GLY A 19 -3.20 11.22 4.21
CA GLY A 19 -4.27 11.40 5.18
C GLY A 19 -5.55 10.71 4.69
N ASN A 20 -6.67 11.43 4.67
CA ASN A 20 -7.96 10.88 4.22
C ASN A 20 -8.27 11.23 2.76
N LYS A 21 -7.30 11.77 2.01
CA LYS A 21 -7.49 12.19 0.62
C LYS A 21 -7.15 11.03 -0.32
N CYS A 22 -8.10 10.67 -1.18
CA CYS A 22 -7.94 9.70 -2.26
C CYS A 22 -8.58 10.26 -3.53
N LEU A 23 -7.80 10.44 -4.60
CA LEU A 23 -8.32 10.97 -5.87
C LEU A 23 -9.02 9.89 -6.69
N LEU A 24 -8.63 8.61 -6.50
CA LEU A 24 -9.28 7.49 -7.18
C LEU A 24 -10.74 7.31 -6.76
N ASN A 25 -11.02 7.51 -5.46
CA ASN A 25 -12.37 7.53 -4.90
C ASN A 25 -13.28 6.37 -5.34
N CYS A 26 -12.76 5.13 -5.31
CA CYS A 26 -13.50 3.94 -5.71
C CYS A 26 -14.88 3.87 -5.07
N SER A 27 -15.88 3.36 -5.81
CA SER A 27 -17.28 3.31 -5.39
C SER A 27 -17.51 2.53 -4.09
N TYR A 28 -16.71 1.48 -3.84
CA TYR A 28 -16.84 0.62 -2.68
C TYR A 28 -16.31 1.26 -1.38
N CYS A 29 -15.13 1.90 -1.41
CA CYS A 29 -14.53 2.46 -0.20
C CYS A 29 -14.85 3.94 -0.01
N ARG A 30 -14.86 4.75 -1.08
CA ARG A 30 -14.99 6.21 -1.05
C ARG A 30 -14.05 6.89 -0.05
N GLY A 31 -12.82 6.37 0.06
CA GLY A 31 -11.81 6.86 1.01
C GLY A 31 -11.97 6.40 2.47
N ARG A 32 -13.07 5.72 2.84
CA ARG A 32 -13.34 5.31 4.23
C ARG A 32 -12.26 4.40 4.84
N TYR A 33 -11.53 3.64 4.03
CA TYR A 33 -10.41 2.83 4.53
C TYR A 33 -9.28 3.67 5.15
N LEU A 34 -9.21 4.97 4.84
CA LEU A 34 -8.18 5.85 5.36
C LEU A 34 -8.48 6.36 6.77
N ASP A 35 -9.74 6.36 7.22
CA ASP A 35 -10.17 7.01 8.46
C ASP A 35 -9.54 6.41 9.73
N GLY A 36 -9.13 5.14 9.69
CA GLY A 36 -8.45 4.46 10.80
C GLY A 36 -6.92 4.54 10.76
N MET A 37 -6.34 5.15 9.71
CA MET A 37 -4.90 5.18 9.53
C MET A 37 -4.25 6.38 10.25
N VAL A 38 -3.02 6.19 10.74
CA VAL A 38 -2.23 7.32 11.25
C VAL A 38 -1.88 8.23 10.08
N SER A 39 -2.31 9.50 10.12
CA SER A 39 -2.03 10.46 9.05
C SER A 39 -0.59 10.99 9.12
N ALA A 40 0.13 10.93 7.99
CA ALA A 40 1.50 11.40 7.86
C ALA A 40 1.77 11.97 6.47
N VAL A 41 1.19 13.13 6.17
CA VAL A 41 1.15 13.73 4.83
C VAL A 41 2.47 14.33 4.31
N THR A 42 3.54 14.26 5.10
CA THR A 42 4.89 14.67 4.68
C THR A 42 5.93 13.64 5.10
N PRO A 43 7.10 13.57 4.44
CA PRO A 43 8.17 12.67 4.83
C PRO A 43 8.59 12.85 6.31
N GLU A 44 8.62 14.08 6.83
CA GLU A 44 8.95 14.35 8.23
C GLU A 44 7.91 13.76 9.18
N LEU A 45 6.62 13.94 8.86
CA LEU A 45 5.52 13.38 9.65
C LEU A 45 5.56 11.84 9.62
N LEU A 46 5.91 11.23 8.48
CA LEU A 46 6.04 9.78 8.36
C LEU A 46 7.12 9.25 9.30
N TYR A 47 8.28 9.91 9.34
CA TYR A 47 9.36 9.54 10.27
C TYR A 47 8.92 9.69 11.74
N GLN A 48 8.28 10.81 12.11
CA GLN A 48 7.82 11.02 13.48
C GLN A 48 6.75 10.01 13.90
N ALA A 49 5.81 9.69 13.00
CA ALA A 49 4.80 8.66 13.22
C ALA A 49 5.46 7.30 13.46
N ALA A 50 6.37 6.86 12.58
CA ALA A 50 7.09 5.60 12.73
C ALA A 50 7.89 5.53 14.03
N LYS A 51 8.58 6.61 14.41
CA LYS A 51 9.33 6.70 15.67
C LYS A 51 8.42 6.60 16.89
N SER A 52 7.26 7.26 16.86
CA SER A 52 6.25 7.17 17.92
C SER A 52 5.69 5.75 18.06
N LEU A 53 5.37 5.10 16.95
CA LEU A 53 4.84 3.73 16.93
C LEU A 53 5.90 2.72 17.40
N LYS A 54 7.18 2.89 17.04
CA LYS A 54 8.28 2.08 17.57
C LYS A 54 8.37 2.16 19.09
N LYS A 55 8.22 3.36 19.67
CA LYS A 55 8.19 3.54 21.13
C LYS A 55 7.00 2.83 21.79
N LYS A 56 5.89 2.68 21.06
CA LYS A 56 4.71 1.89 21.46
C LYS A 56 4.85 0.40 21.12
N ALA A 57 6.08 -0.09 20.96
CA ALA A 57 6.43 -1.48 20.68
C ALA A 57 5.93 -2.06 19.34
N ALA A 58 5.58 -1.21 18.36
CA ALA A 58 5.28 -1.67 17.01
C ALA A 58 6.48 -2.47 16.43
N LYS A 59 6.18 -3.58 15.76
CA LYS A 59 7.17 -4.44 15.11
C LYS A 59 7.35 -4.08 13.64
N GLY A 60 6.31 -3.52 13.02
CA GLY A 60 6.38 -2.96 11.69
C GLY A 60 5.28 -1.94 11.43
N ILE A 61 5.27 -1.42 10.22
CA ILE A 61 4.29 -0.45 9.74
C ILE A 61 3.88 -0.81 8.31
N LEU A 62 2.61 -0.58 7.98
CA LEU A 62 2.15 -0.53 6.60
C LEU A 62 2.06 0.93 6.16
N VAL A 63 2.82 1.31 5.14
CA VAL A 63 2.70 2.61 4.48
C VAL A 63 1.73 2.50 3.32
N SER A 64 0.64 3.25 3.38
CA SER A 64 -0.41 3.28 2.36
C SER A 64 -0.95 4.72 2.25
N GLY A 65 -2.13 4.87 1.66
CA GLY A 65 -2.81 6.14 1.50
C GLY A 65 -3.83 6.06 0.38
N GLY A 66 -4.40 7.21 0.06
CA GLY A 66 -5.22 7.37 -1.13
C GLY A 66 -4.37 7.37 -2.40
N PHE A 67 -4.92 6.76 -3.43
CA PHE A 67 -4.31 6.69 -4.75
C PHE A 67 -4.67 7.91 -5.59
N ASP A 68 -3.81 8.21 -6.57
CA ASP A 68 -4.13 9.11 -7.66
C ASP A 68 -5.16 8.49 -8.62
N LYS A 69 -5.48 9.23 -9.70
CA LYS A 69 -6.49 8.78 -10.69
C LYS A 69 -6.04 7.55 -11.49
N ASP A 70 -4.75 7.24 -11.49
CA ASP A 70 -4.17 6.11 -12.20
C ASP A 70 -3.98 4.90 -11.27
N GLY A 71 -4.50 4.98 -10.03
CA GLY A 71 -4.43 3.90 -9.06
C GLY A 71 -3.03 3.71 -8.47
N VAL A 72 -2.22 4.77 -8.45
CA VAL A 72 -0.86 4.77 -7.94
C VAL A 72 -0.79 5.56 -6.63
N LEU A 73 -0.03 5.05 -5.66
CA LEU A 73 0.25 5.77 -4.42
C LEU A 73 1.36 6.80 -4.68
N PRO A 74 1.21 8.08 -4.31
CA PRO A 74 2.24 9.12 -4.53
C PRO A 74 3.42 8.99 -3.54
N ILE A 75 4.06 7.83 -3.52
CA ILE A 75 5.05 7.42 -2.52
C ILE A 75 6.47 7.92 -2.80
N ARG A 76 6.80 8.30 -4.05
CA ARG A 76 8.17 8.69 -4.46
C ARG A 76 8.85 9.67 -3.48
N PRO A 77 8.21 10.77 -3.01
CA PRO A 77 8.83 11.70 -2.07
C PRO A 77 9.15 11.11 -0.68
N PHE A 78 8.49 10.01 -0.32
CA PHE A 78 8.61 9.36 0.99
C PHE A 78 9.67 8.25 1.01
N LEU A 79 10.12 7.78 -0.16
CA LEU A 79 11.06 6.67 -0.28
C LEU A 79 12.38 6.87 0.50
N PRO A 80 13.04 8.05 0.47
CA PRO A 80 14.23 8.28 1.31
C PRO A 80 13.93 8.16 2.80
N THR A 81 12.77 8.65 3.24
CA THR A 81 12.32 8.52 4.64
C THR A 81 12.02 7.08 5.01
N ILE A 82 11.38 6.32 4.13
CA ILE A 82 11.10 4.90 4.35
C ILE A 82 12.40 4.12 4.57
N LYS A 83 13.40 4.36 3.72
CA LYS A 83 14.73 3.78 3.88
C LYS A 83 15.35 4.14 5.23
N ARG A 84 15.26 5.41 5.62
CA ARG A 84 15.73 5.91 6.93
C ARG A 84 15.00 5.24 8.09
N ILE A 85 13.68 5.05 8.01
CA ILE A 85 12.88 4.35 9.03
C ILE A 85 13.38 2.91 9.19
N LYS A 86 13.61 2.21 8.07
CA LYS A 86 14.12 0.84 8.09
C LYS A 86 15.48 0.76 8.78
N GLU A 87 16.40 1.66 8.43
CA GLU A 87 17.78 1.67 8.92
C GLU A 87 17.89 2.13 10.39
N GLU A 88 17.19 3.19 10.78
CA GLU A 88 17.34 3.80 12.12
C GLU A 88 16.40 3.19 13.17
N LEU A 89 15.20 2.73 12.79
CA LEU A 89 14.19 2.27 13.74
C LEU A 89 14.06 0.74 13.78
N GLY A 90 14.66 0.04 12.80
CA GLY A 90 14.59 -1.42 12.68
C GLY A 90 13.15 -1.94 12.68
N LEU A 91 12.23 -1.20 12.07
CA LEU A 91 10.86 -1.63 11.84
C LEU A 91 10.81 -2.50 10.58
N LEU A 92 9.91 -3.50 10.56
CA LEU A 92 9.45 -4.05 9.30
C LEU A 92 8.63 -2.99 8.57
N VAL A 93 8.86 -2.81 7.28
CA VAL A 93 8.12 -1.85 6.46
C VAL A 93 7.48 -2.60 5.31
N SER A 94 6.15 -2.58 5.28
CA SER A 94 5.40 -2.95 4.08
C SER A 94 4.76 -1.72 3.45
N VAL A 95 4.49 -1.81 2.15
CA VAL A 95 3.81 -0.74 1.41
C VAL A 95 2.67 -1.31 0.58
N HIS A 96 1.59 -0.55 0.46
CA HIS A 96 0.54 -0.81 -0.51
C HIS A 96 0.62 0.25 -1.62
N PRO A 97 1.38 0.02 -2.70
CA PRO A 97 1.76 1.06 -3.65
C PRO A 97 0.68 1.33 -4.71
N GLY A 98 -0.34 0.48 -4.81
CA GLY A 98 -1.25 0.48 -5.97
C GLY A 98 -0.54 -0.11 -7.19
N LEU A 99 -0.87 0.40 -8.37
CA LEU A 99 -0.21 0.01 -9.63
C LEU A 99 1.23 0.53 -9.66
N VAL A 100 2.12 -0.22 -10.30
CA VAL A 100 3.54 0.14 -10.40
C VAL A 100 4.10 -0.20 -11.77
N ASP A 101 5.15 0.50 -12.16
CA ASP A 101 5.98 0.15 -13.30
C ASP A 101 7.34 -0.41 -12.82
N ARG A 102 8.22 -0.74 -13.78
CA ARG A 102 9.57 -1.23 -13.49
C ARG A 102 10.38 -0.24 -12.66
N GLU A 103 10.32 1.05 -12.97
CA GLU A 103 11.12 2.07 -12.30
C GLU A 103 10.71 2.17 -10.84
N MET A 104 9.41 2.28 -10.57
CA MET A 104 8.86 2.26 -9.22
C MET A 104 9.23 0.98 -8.48
N ALA A 105 9.12 -0.19 -9.11
CA ALA A 105 9.50 -1.46 -8.48
C ALA A 105 10.97 -1.45 -8.01
N CYS A 106 11.91 -0.98 -8.85
CA CYS A 106 13.31 -0.80 -8.46
C CYS A 106 13.45 0.16 -7.27
N LEU A 107 12.79 1.33 -7.34
CA LEU A 107 12.84 2.33 -6.27
C LEU A 107 12.30 1.81 -4.93
N LEU A 108 11.24 1.00 -4.95
CA LEU A 108 10.72 0.34 -3.76
C LEU A 108 11.77 -0.60 -3.14
N ARG A 109 12.47 -1.39 -3.96
CA ARG A 109 13.55 -2.28 -3.52
C ARG A 109 14.73 -1.51 -2.93
N GLU A 110 15.20 -0.47 -3.62
CA GLU A 110 16.32 0.37 -3.19
C GLU A 110 16.03 1.11 -1.87
N SER A 111 14.75 1.34 -1.58
CA SER A 111 14.27 1.95 -0.34
C SER A 111 14.20 0.99 0.85
N LYS A 112 14.69 -0.26 0.69
CA LYS A 112 14.73 -1.30 1.73
C LYS A 112 13.36 -1.64 2.33
N ILE A 113 12.30 -1.51 1.52
CA ILE A 113 10.98 -2.02 1.87
C ILE A 113 11.07 -3.55 1.97
N ASP A 114 10.43 -4.15 2.97
CA ASP A 114 10.44 -5.59 3.17
C ASP A 114 9.39 -6.28 2.31
N ILE A 115 8.16 -5.75 2.32
CA ILE A 115 6.98 -6.39 1.72
C ILE A 115 6.19 -5.39 0.87
N VAL A 116 5.72 -5.83 -0.29
CA VAL A 116 4.69 -5.12 -1.05
C VAL A 116 3.35 -5.83 -0.91
N ASP A 117 2.39 -5.15 -0.29
CA ASP A 117 0.99 -5.56 -0.23
C ASP A 117 0.29 -5.13 -1.53
N PHE A 118 0.15 -6.07 -2.48
CA PHE A 118 -0.37 -5.76 -3.82
C PHE A 118 -1.80 -6.27 -4.01
N GLN A 119 -2.75 -5.36 -4.18
CA GLN A 119 -4.12 -5.72 -4.49
C GLN A 119 -4.24 -6.15 -5.95
N LEU A 120 -4.47 -7.45 -6.19
CA LEU A 120 -4.61 -8.01 -7.53
C LEU A 120 -6.09 -8.07 -7.93
N VAL A 121 -6.50 -7.14 -8.80
CA VAL A 121 -7.84 -7.12 -9.40
C VAL A 121 -7.69 -7.40 -10.88
N VAL A 122 -8.33 -8.47 -11.38
CA VAL A 122 -8.25 -8.87 -12.80
C VAL A 122 -9.61 -8.90 -13.49
N ASP A 123 -10.68 -8.55 -12.77
CA ASP A 123 -12.02 -8.41 -13.34
C ASP A 123 -12.16 -7.04 -14.01
N PRO A 124 -12.35 -6.97 -15.34
CA PRO A 124 -12.42 -5.71 -16.07
C PRO A 124 -13.63 -4.84 -15.65
N ILE A 125 -14.73 -5.46 -15.20
CA ILE A 125 -15.92 -4.74 -14.73
C ILE A 125 -15.58 -4.03 -13.41
N VAL A 126 -14.95 -4.73 -12.47
CA VAL A 126 -14.55 -4.16 -11.18
C VAL A 126 -13.55 -3.01 -11.38
N ILE A 127 -12.56 -3.20 -12.26
CA ILE A 127 -11.55 -2.17 -12.55
C ILE A 127 -12.20 -0.91 -13.12
N LYS A 128 -13.06 -1.07 -14.13
CA LYS A 128 -13.66 0.06 -14.82
C LYS A 128 -14.79 0.73 -14.03
N GLU A 129 -15.74 -0.05 -13.54
CA GLU A 129 -16.98 0.47 -12.94
C GLU A 129 -16.80 0.80 -11.44
N MET A 130 -15.99 0.02 -10.72
CA MET A 130 -15.85 0.19 -9.27
C MET A 130 -14.61 1.00 -8.88
N GLN A 131 -13.48 0.78 -9.53
CA GLN A 131 -12.26 1.56 -9.29
C GLN A 131 -12.17 2.82 -10.15
N GLY A 132 -12.86 2.87 -11.30
CA GLY A 132 -12.77 4.00 -12.22
C GLY A 132 -11.44 4.06 -12.98
N LEU A 133 -10.75 2.92 -13.11
CA LEU A 133 -9.46 2.83 -13.79
C LEU A 133 -9.66 2.43 -15.25
N GLU A 134 -8.98 3.15 -16.15
CA GLU A 134 -8.90 2.77 -17.57
C GLU A 134 -7.87 1.65 -17.81
N ARG A 135 -6.91 1.51 -16.89
CA ARG A 135 -5.90 0.47 -16.95
C ARG A 135 -6.55 -0.87 -16.61
N GLY A 136 -6.94 -1.62 -17.65
CA GLY A 136 -7.59 -2.93 -17.53
C GLY A 136 -6.72 -4.01 -16.86
N PRO A 137 -7.16 -5.28 -16.86
CA PRO A 137 -6.50 -6.38 -16.14
C PRO A 137 -5.00 -6.52 -16.45
N LEU A 138 -4.58 -6.20 -17.68
CA LEU A 138 -3.18 -6.23 -18.08
C LEU A 138 -2.30 -5.32 -17.23
N GLY A 139 -2.79 -4.14 -16.81
CA GLY A 139 -2.00 -3.22 -15.97
C GLY A 139 -1.68 -3.79 -14.59
N TYR A 140 -2.59 -4.57 -14.01
CA TYR A 140 -2.35 -5.30 -12.77
C TYR A 140 -1.33 -6.43 -12.97
N MET A 141 -1.43 -7.16 -14.08
CA MET A 141 -0.48 -8.24 -14.42
C MET A 141 0.93 -7.70 -14.68
N GLU A 142 1.06 -6.59 -15.40
CA GLU A 142 2.33 -5.88 -15.63
C GLU A 142 2.93 -5.38 -14.31
N SER A 143 2.11 -4.80 -13.43
CA SER A 143 2.55 -4.33 -12.12
C SER A 143 3.07 -5.49 -11.28
N LEU A 144 2.34 -6.60 -11.24
CA LEU A 144 2.77 -7.80 -10.52
C LEU A 144 4.06 -8.39 -11.10
N ASP A 145 4.19 -8.48 -12.43
CA ASP A 145 5.42 -8.95 -13.09
C ASP A 145 6.62 -8.04 -12.78
N ALA A 146 6.43 -6.72 -12.80
CA ALA A 146 7.47 -5.76 -12.44
C ALA A 146 7.91 -5.92 -10.96
N LEU A 147 6.95 -6.09 -10.04
CA LEU A 147 7.23 -6.36 -8.63
C LEU A 147 7.99 -7.66 -8.43
N MET A 148 7.58 -8.74 -9.09
CA MET A 148 8.23 -10.05 -8.96
C MET A 148 9.66 -10.05 -9.51
N LYS A 149 9.95 -9.28 -10.56
CA LYS A 149 11.28 -9.23 -11.19
C LYS A 149 12.23 -8.22 -10.53
N TYR A 150 11.72 -7.07 -10.12
CA TYR A 150 12.54 -5.90 -9.76
C TYR A 150 12.23 -5.35 -8.37
N GLY A 151 11.10 -5.74 -7.77
CA GLY A 151 10.59 -5.19 -6.52
C GLY A 151 11.29 -5.70 -5.26
N PRO A 152 10.72 -5.36 -4.10
CA PRO A 152 11.16 -5.83 -2.78
C PRO A 152 11.21 -7.36 -2.65
N PRO A 153 11.92 -7.90 -1.63
CA PRO A 153 12.14 -9.34 -1.47
C PRO A 153 10.86 -10.16 -1.33
N TYR A 154 9.79 -9.58 -0.75
CA TYR A 154 8.52 -10.26 -0.54
C TYR A 154 7.38 -9.48 -1.19
N ILE A 155 6.59 -10.18 -2.00
CA ILE A 155 5.37 -9.66 -2.60
C ILE A 155 4.20 -10.45 -1.99
N ALA A 156 3.23 -9.75 -1.43
CA ALA A 156 2.01 -10.30 -0.84
C ALA A 156 0.81 -9.91 -1.71
N PRO A 157 0.60 -10.61 -2.85
CA PRO A 157 -0.57 -10.37 -3.67
C PRO A 157 -1.82 -10.83 -2.93
N HIS A 158 -2.83 -9.98 -2.86
CA HIS A 158 -4.11 -10.30 -2.26
C HIS A 158 -5.25 -10.01 -3.22
N ILE A 159 -6.18 -10.96 -3.31
CA ILE A 159 -7.35 -10.87 -4.18
C ILE A 159 -8.53 -10.42 -3.31
N PRO A 160 -9.08 -9.22 -3.51
CA PRO A 160 -10.26 -8.80 -2.79
C PRO A 160 -11.49 -9.58 -3.28
N ILE A 161 -12.36 -9.92 -2.34
CA ILE A 161 -13.65 -10.56 -2.61
C ILE A 161 -14.79 -9.59 -2.28
N GLY A 162 -15.90 -9.66 -3.01
CA GLY A 162 -17.11 -8.88 -2.71
C GLY A 162 -17.14 -7.45 -3.26
N PHE A 163 -16.24 -7.06 -4.17
CA PHE A 163 -16.19 -5.68 -4.68
C PHE A 163 -17.38 -5.24 -5.54
N ARG A 164 -18.17 -6.18 -6.09
CA ARG A 164 -19.33 -5.87 -6.94
C ARG A 164 -20.66 -6.06 -6.19
N ASP A 165 -20.82 -7.21 -5.56
CA ASP A 165 -22.09 -7.67 -4.97
C ASP A 165 -21.90 -8.24 -3.54
N GLY A 166 -20.81 -7.90 -2.86
CA GLY A 166 -20.57 -8.31 -1.48
C GLY A 166 -21.24 -7.34 -0.52
N ASP A 167 -22.29 -7.80 0.16
CA ASP A 167 -22.84 -7.15 1.36
C ASP A 167 -21.80 -7.13 2.50
#